data_AF-A0A2H0M0Z6-F1
#
_entry.id   AF-A0A2H0M0Z6-F1
#
_cell.length_a   1.000
_cell.length_b   1.000
_cell.length_c   1.000
_cell.angle_alpha   90.00
_cell.angle_beta   90.00
_cell.angle_gamma   90.00
#
_symmetry.space_group_name_H-M   'P 1'
#
loop_
_entity.id
_entity.type
_entity.pdbx_description
1 polymer ?
#
loop_
_entity_poly.entity_id
_entity_poly.type
_entity_poly.pdbx_seq_one_letter_code
_entity_poly.pdbx_strand_id
1 'polypeptide(L)' 'MKNPIMTTRELANYIKLNEKTIIRMAQNGKIPGVKVGSQWR' A
#
# COMPACT_ATOMS: atom_id res chain seq x y z
N MET A 1 2.77 20.22 -4.82
CA MET A 1 1.84 19.15 -5.26
C MET A 1 1.74 18.14 -4.12
N LYS A 2 0.52 17.85 -3.60
CA LYS A 2 0.34 16.77 -2.61
C LYS A 2 0.24 15.46 -3.37
N ASN A 3 1.16 14.52 -3.16
CA ASN A 3 1.00 13.16 -3.65
C ASN A 3 -0.09 12.48 -2.80
N PRO A 4 -1.24 12.11 -3.37
CA PRO A 4 -2.29 11.44 -2.61
C PRO A 4 -1.77 10.08 -2.13
N ILE A 5 -1.94 9.81 -0.84
CA ILE A 5 -1.63 8.50 -0.25
C ILE A 5 -2.64 7.49 -0.80
N MET A 6 -2.14 6.45 -1.47
CA MET A 6 -2.97 5.39 -2.04
C MET A 6 -3.40 4.40 -0.96
N THR A 7 -4.57 3.81 -1.11
CA THR A 7 -4.91 2.58 -0.40
C THR A 7 -4.13 1.40 -0.97
N THR A 8 -3.97 0.34 -0.18
CA THR A 8 -3.43 -0.95 -0.64
C THR A 8 -4.15 -1.48 -1.87
N ARG A 9 -5.47 -1.27 -1.94
CA ARG A 9 -6.34 -1.70 -3.05
C ARG A 9 -6.12 -0.88 -4.32
N GLU A 10 -6.01 0.44 -4.21
CA GLU A 10 -5.72 1.31 -5.35
C GLU A 10 -4.33 1.01 -5.92
N LEU A 11 -3.33 0.85 -5.04
CA LEU A 11 -1.99 0.47 -5.47
C LEU A 11 -1.99 -0.91 -6.13
N ALA A 12 -2.66 -1.90 -5.53
CA ALA A 12 -2.82 -3.24 -6.09
C ALA A 12 -3.41 -3.22 -7.50
N ASN A 13 -4.48 -2.44 -7.71
CA ASN A 13 -5.10 -2.28 -9.03
C ASN A 13 -4.18 -1.55 -10.02
N TYR A 14 -3.45 -0.53 -9.57
CA TYR A 14 -2.56 0.27 -10.41
C TYR A 14 -1.40 -0.57 -10.98
N ILE A 15 -0.73 -1.35 -10.14
CA ILE A 15 0.41 -2.19 -10.57
C ILE A 15 0.03 -3.65 -10.87
N LYS A 16 -1.27 -3.96 -10.85
CA LYS A 16 -1.83 -5.31 -11.10
C LYS A 16 -1.23 -6.39 -10.20
N LEU A 17 -1.06 -6.08 -8.92
CA LEU A 17 -0.60 -7.02 -7.90
C LEU A 17 -1.73 -7.38 -6.93
N ASN A 18 -1.57 -8.51 -6.25
CA ASN A 18 -2.48 -8.89 -5.18
C ASN A 18 -2.31 -7.95 -3.97
N GLU A 19 -3.42 -7.50 -3.39
CA GLU A 19 -3.44 -6.64 -2.21
C GLU A 19 -2.66 -7.23 -1.03
N LYS A 20 -2.73 -8.55 -0.82
CA LYS A 20 -1.92 -9.23 0.22
C LYS A 20 -0.42 -9.06 0.00
N THR A 21 0.03 -9.03 -1.26
CA THR A 21 1.43 -8.82 -1.60
C THR A 21 1.84 -7.39 -1.26
N ILE A 22 1.00 -6.40 -1.56
CA ILE A 22 1.23 -4.99 -1.21
C ILE A 22 1.36 -4.82 0.31
N ILE A 23 0.42 -5.38 1.08
CA ILE A 23 0.46 -5.34 2.55
C ILE A 23 1.76 -5.96 3.08
N ARG A 24 2.16 -7.13 2.58
CA ARG A 24 3.42 -7.77 2.97
C ARG A 24 4.64 -6.94 2.59
N MET A 25 4.61 -6.28 1.43
CA MET A 25 5.70 -5.40 0.99
C MET A 25 5.81 -4.16 1.89
N ALA A 26 4.68 -3.56 2.28
CA ALA A 26 4.66 -2.43 3.22
C ALA A 26 5.16 -2.84 4.62
N GLN A 27 4.70 -3.99 5.12
CA GLN A 27 5.17 -4.56 6.40
C GLN A 27 6.67 -4.84 6.42
N ASN A 28 7.20 -5.35 5.30
CA ASN A 28 8.62 -5.66 5.16
C ASN A 28 9.47 -4.45 4.75
N GLY A 29 8.89 -3.25 4.66
CA GLY A 29 9.59 -2.03 4.23
C GLY A 29 10.07 -2.01 2.78
N LYS A 30 9.56 -2.92 1.94
CA LYS A 30 9.88 -2.97 0.50
C LYS A 30 9.26 -1.84 -0.30
N ILE A 31 8.14 -1.31 0.19
CA ILE A 31 7.47 -0.12 -0.37
C ILE A 31 7.20 0.86 0.77
N PRO A 32 7.22 2.17 0.49
CA PRO A 32 6.78 3.17 1.46
C PRO A 32 5.31 2.92 1.79
N GLY A 33 5.00 2.80 3.08
CA GLY A 33 3.65 2.66 3.58
C GLY A 33 3.59 2.93 5.07
N VAL A 34 2.44 3.44 5.53
CA VAL A 34 2.13 3.76 6.91
C VAL A 34 0.90 2.97 7.34
N LYS A 35 0.96 2.42 8.54
CA LYS A 35 -0.20 1.77 9.15
C LYS A 35 -1.06 2.82 9.84
N VAL A 36 -2.28 3.01 9.34
CA VAL A 36 -3.28 3.92 9.91
C VAL A 36 -4.39 3.08 10.51
N GLY A 37 -4.37 2.94 11.85
CA GLY A 37 -5.27 2.04 12.56
C GLY A 37 -5.04 0.58 12.17
N SER A 38 -6.06 -0.07 11.59
CA SER A 38 -5.98 -1.46 11.11
C SER A 38 -5.60 -1.58 9.63
N GLN A 39 -5.51 -0.47 8.88
CA GLN A 39 -5.27 -0.48 7.44
C GLN A 39 -3.86 0.02 7.10
N TRP A 40 -3.30 -0.51 6.01
CA TRP A 40 -2.08 0.00 5.41
C TRP A 40 -2.42 1.00 4.31
N ARG A 41 -1.60 2.05 4.22
CA ARG A 41 -1.68 3.12 3.23
C ARG A 41 -0.29 3.52 2.78
#